data_AF-A0A954BU92-F1
#
_entry.id   AF-A0A954BU92-F1
#
_cell.length_a   1.000
_cell.length_b   1.000
_cell.length_c   1.000
_cell.angle_alpha   90.00
_cell.angle_beta   90.00
_cell.angle_gamma   90.00
#
_symmetry.space_group_name_H-M   'P 1'
#
loop_
_entity.id
_entity.type
_entity.pdbx_description
1 polymer ?
#
loop_
_entity_poly.entity_id
_entity_poly.type
_entity_poly.pdbx_seq_one_letter_code
_entity_poly.pdbx_strand_id
1 'polypeptide(L)'
;MIDKVLNKAIDQQVKILDKGKDIVVEAHETYPARAWIGLGALLGAIVCALAAGYLLRDYGKRNLEYMPDMGYSEAWESQVENDYRKDYADDTPELPPYIEAYGTAEQPPPRGTRYRGMQTLEIPSGDEGRAQAASLVNPYANAEGKELDDVLKRGKDLFRFNCQACHGVDGVGNAPVTKFGIGAPQLANATVRDKYKDGQILHIITYGFNTMPSYRQRVDYQDRWKLIRYLRELQKGK
;
A
#
# COMPACT_ATOMS: atom_id res chain seq x y z
N MET A 1 7.77 37.71 -40.71
CA MET A 1 8.97 37.15 -41.39
C MET A 1 8.56 36.19 -42.53
N ILE A 2 7.46 35.45 -42.37
CA ILE A 2 6.92 34.51 -43.38
C ILE A 2 6.44 35.22 -44.66
N ASP A 3 5.77 36.38 -44.55
CA ASP A 3 5.24 37.10 -45.74
C ASP A 3 6.31 37.58 -46.72
N LYS A 4 7.50 37.96 -46.23
CA LYS A 4 8.61 38.38 -47.09
C LYS A 4 9.27 37.20 -47.82
N VAL A 5 9.24 36.00 -47.23
CA VAL A 5 9.79 34.79 -47.86
C VAL A 5 8.82 34.26 -48.91
N LEU A 6 7.51 34.29 -48.63
CA LEU A 6 6.47 33.86 -49.56
C LEU A 6 6.42 34.76 -50.80
N ASN A 7 6.42 36.08 -50.62
CA ASN A 7 6.38 37.02 -51.74
C ASN A 7 7.65 36.96 -52.61
N LYS A 8 8.82 36.68 -52.00
CA LYS A 8 10.07 36.52 -52.75
C LYS A 8 10.11 35.21 -53.54
N ALA A 9 9.51 34.14 -53.03
CA ALA A 9 9.38 32.87 -53.74
C ALA A 9 8.40 32.97 -54.93
N ILE A 10 7.30 33.72 -54.77
CA ILE A 10 6.32 34.00 -55.82
C ILE A 10 6.97 34.83 -56.94
N ASP A 11 7.68 35.92 -56.61
CA ASP A 11 8.38 36.75 -57.60
C ASP A 11 9.48 35.98 -58.37
N GLN A 12 10.15 35.03 -57.70
CA GLN A 12 11.19 34.20 -58.34
C GLN A 12 10.60 33.18 -59.32
N GLN A 13 9.40 32.66 -59.04
CA GLN A 13 8.66 31.79 -59.96
C GLN A 13 8.15 32.54 -61.19
N VAL A 14 7.73 33.80 -61.03
CA VAL A 14 7.23 34.63 -62.15
C VAL A 14 8.36 34.99 -63.13
N LYS A 15 9.60 35.23 -62.66
CA LYS A 15 10.73 35.59 -63.51
C LYS A 15 11.31 34.46 -64.38
N ILE A 16 11.03 33.20 -64.04
CA ILE A 16 11.52 32.04 -64.80
C ILE A 16 10.63 31.75 -66.03
N LEU A 17 9.44 32.35 -66.11
CA LEU A 17 8.42 32.03 -67.11
C LEU A 17 8.44 32.93 -68.37
N ASP A 18 9.28 33.97 -68.43
CA ASP A 18 9.36 34.90 -69.57
C ASP A 18 10.38 34.45 -70.65
N LYS A 19 10.32 33.18 -71.05
CA LYS A 19 11.06 32.66 -72.21
C LYS A 19 10.18 31.75 -73.07
N GLY A 20 9.26 32.38 -73.80
CA GLY A 20 8.87 31.97 -75.15
C GLY A 20 8.37 30.54 -75.38
N LYS A 21 7.69 29.93 -74.40
CA LYS A 21 6.88 28.72 -74.62
C LYS A 21 5.59 28.89 -73.84
N ASP A 22 4.46 28.68 -74.51
CA ASP A 22 3.15 28.57 -73.88
C ASP A 22 3.16 27.42 -72.87
N ILE A 23 3.46 27.73 -71.62
CA ILE A 23 3.30 26.82 -70.49
C ILE A 23 1.86 27.03 -70.04
N VAL A 24 1.00 26.09 -70.40
CA VAL A 24 -0.30 25.92 -69.74
C VAL A 24 0.02 25.61 -68.28
N VAL A 25 -0.06 26.64 -67.43
CA VAL A 25 -0.07 26.45 -65.99
C VAL A 25 -1.44 25.88 -65.68
N GLU A 26 -1.54 24.56 -65.53
CA GLU A 26 -2.68 23.96 -64.84
C GLU A 26 -2.71 24.60 -63.45
N ALA A 27 -3.67 25.49 -63.24
CA ALA A 27 -3.94 26.06 -61.94
C ALA A 27 -4.24 24.87 -61.01
N HIS A 28 -3.28 24.53 -60.14
CA HIS A 28 -3.55 23.64 -59.02
C HIS A 28 -4.77 24.21 -58.32
N GLU A 29 -5.89 23.50 -58.41
CA GLU A 29 -7.18 23.93 -57.91
C GLU A 29 -7.01 24.44 -56.49
N THR A 30 -7.10 25.75 -56.30
CA THR A 30 -7.20 26.34 -54.97
C THR A 30 -8.46 25.75 -54.36
N TYR A 31 -8.30 24.88 -53.36
CA TYR A 31 -9.43 24.23 -52.69
C TYR A 31 -10.48 25.30 -52.36
N PRO A 32 -11.73 25.13 -52.82
CA PRO A 32 -12.71 26.20 -52.72
C PRO A 32 -12.94 26.50 -51.23
N ALA A 33 -13.17 27.77 -50.86
CA ALA A 33 -13.26 28.21 -49.45
C ALA A 33 -14.16 27.33 -48.55
N ARG A 34 -15.19 26.70 -49.13
CA ARG A 34 -16.04 25.65 -48.52
C ARG A 34 -15.28 24.45 -47.95
N ALA A 35 -14.16 24.04 -48.56
CA ALA A 35 -13.29 22.96 -48.08
C ALA A 35 -12.58 23.33 -46.76
N TRP A 36 -12.13 24.58 -46.63
CA TRP A 36 -11.51 25.08 -45.40
C TRP A 36 -12.51 25.24 -44.25
N ILE A 37 -13.74 25.65 -44.57
CA ILE A 37 -14.85 25.71 -43.60
C ILE A 37 -15.21 24.29 -43.11
N GLY A 38 -15.28 23.31 -44.02
CA GLY A 38 -15.52 21.91 -43.67
C GLY A 38 -14.41 21.32 -42.78
N LEU A 39 -13.15 21.59 -43.12
CA LEU A 39 -11.99 21.11 -42.34
C LEU A 39 -11.95 21.75 -40.93
N GLY A 40 -12.25 23.04 -40.82
CA GLY A 40 -12.31 23.75 -39.53
C GLY A 40 -13.45 23.27 -38.64
N ALA A 41 -14.62 22.97 -39.22
CA ALA A 41 -15.74 22.38 -38.48
C ALA A 41 -15.40 20.97 -37.95
N LEU A 42 -14.70 20.16 -38.76
CA LEU A 42 -14.28 18.82 -38.36
C LEU A 42 -13.24 18.85 -37.21
N LEU A 43 -12.24 19.73 -37.31
CA LEU A 43 -11.25 19.95 -36.24
C LEU A 43 -11.91 20.47 -34.95
N GLY A 44 -12.85 21.42 -35.04
CA GLY A 44 -13.60 21.92 -33.90
C GLY A 44 -14.43 20.82 -33.22
N ALA A 45 -15.10 19.97 -34.00
CA ALA A 45 -15.85 18.83 -33.47
C ALA A 45 -14.95 17.82 -32.74
N ILE A 46 -13.76 17.53 -33.27
CA ILE A 46 -12.78 16.65 -32.62
C ILE A 46 -12.30 17.24 -31.29
N VAL A 47 -11.95 18.53 -31.26
CA VAL A 47 -11.52 19.20 -30.02
C VAL A 47 -12.63 19.21 -28.97
N CYS A 48 -13.87 19.49 -29.37
CA CYS A 48 -15.02 19.43 -28.47
C CYS A 48 -15.28 18.01 -27.95
N ALA A 49 -15.14 16.97 -28.78
CA ALA A 49 -15.29 15.58 -28.36
C ALA A 49 -14.19 15.15 -27.37
N LEU A 50 -12.93 15.55 -27.60
CA LEU A 50 -11.83 15.30 -26.69
C LEU A 50 -11.99 16.04 -25.36
N ALA A 51 -12.43 17.30 -25.39
CA ALA A 51 -12.72 18.09 -24.20
C ALA A 51 -13.90 17.50 -23.40
N ALA A 52 -14.96 17.06 -24.09
CA ALA A 52 -16.09 16.37 -23.47
C ALA A 52 -15.64 15.04 -22.85
N GLY A 53 -14.81 14.24 -23.53
CA GLY A 53 -14.25 13.00 -22.98
C GLY A 53 -13.39 13.24 -21.74
N TYR A 54 -12.64 14.34 -21.69
CA TYR A 54 -11.85 14.74 -20.51
C TYR A 54 -12.75 15.21 -19.34
N LEU A 55 -13.76 16.04 -19.63
CA LEU A 55 -14.64 16.61 -18.62
C LEU A 55 -15.67 15.60 -18.08
N LEU A 56 -16.11 14.64 -18.90
CA LEU A 56 -17.08 13.60 -18.54
C LEU A 56 -16.41 12.31 -18.07
N ARG A 57 -15.09 12.32 -17.85
CA ARG A 57 -14.35 11.14 -17.42
C ARG A 57 -14.78 10.71 -16.01
N ASP A 58 -15.23 9.46 -15.91
CA ASP A 58 -15.53 8.82 -14.64
C ASP A 58 -14.22 8.31 -13.99
N TYR A 59 -13.75 9.03 -12.97
CA TYR A 59 -12.56 8.64 -12.20
C TYR A 59 -12.82 7.48 -11.22
N GLY A 60 -14.07 7.01 -11.09
CA GLY A 60 -14.43 5.83 -10.32
C GLY A 60 -14.15 4.51 -11.05
N LYS A 61 -13.78 4.55 -12.33
CA LYS A 61 -13.51 3.36 -13.16
C LYS A 61 -12.04 3.30 -13.58
N ARG A 62 -11.56 2.07 -13.79
CA ARG A 62 -10.22 1.83 -14.36
C ARG A 62 -10.12 2.46 -15.75
N ASN A 63 -8.93 2.96 -16.06
CA ASN A 63 -8.67 3.58 -17.36
C ASN A 63 -8.50 2.52 -18.45
N LEU A 64 -8.60 2.94 -19.71
CA LEU A 64 -8.15 2.12 -20.84
C LEU A 64 -6.63 1.92 -20.76
N GLU A 65 -6.21 0.68 -20.91
CA GLU A 65 -4.80 0.28 -20.96
C GLU A 65 -4.44 -0.12 -22.40
N TYR A 66 -3.31 0.38 -22.89
CA TYR A 66 -2.79 0.06 -24.21
C TYR A 66 -1.62 -0.90 -24.07
N MET A 67 -1.64 -2.01 -24.81
CA MET A 67 -0.66 -3.11 -24.71
C MET A 67 -0.53 -3.67 -23.28
N PRO A 68 -1.58 -4.33 -22.75
CA PRO A 68 -1.57 -4.88 -21.38
C PRO A 68 -0.78 -6.20 -21.28
N ASP A 69 -0.23 -6.72 -22.38
CA ASP A 69 0.63 -7.91 -22.35
C ASP A 69 1.83 -7.61 -21.45
N MET A 70 1.92 -8.29 -20.30
CA MET A 70 2.85 -8.04 -19.18
C MET A 70 2.49 -6.90 -18.20
N GLY A 71 1.35 -6.22 -18.36
CA GLY A 71 0.83 -5.27 -17.37
C GLY A 71 0.30 -5.95 -16.09
N TYR A 72 -0.09 -7.22 -16.22
CA TYR A 72 -0.54 -8.08 -15.12
C TYR A 72 0.37 -9.31 -15.04
N SER A 73 0.63 -9.75 -13.81
CA SER A 73 1.45 -10.94 -13.58
C SER A 73 0.64 -12.19 -13.93
N GLU A 74 1.19 -13.08 -14.76
CA GLU A 74 0.65 -14.44 -14.91
C GLU A 74 0.92 -15.28 -13.65
N ALA A 75 2.02 -14.99 -12.95
CA ALA A 75 2.31 -15.60 -11.67
C ALA A 75 1.41 -15.02 -10.58
N TRP A 76 1.06 -15.87 -9.61
CA TRP A 76 0.19 -15.46 -8.52
C TRP A 76 0.96 -14.60 -7.53
N GLU A 77 0.60 -13.32 -7.45
CA GLU A 77 1.15 -12.42 -6.44
C GLU A 77 0.56 -12.73 -5.06
N SER A 78 1.27 -12.32 -4.00
CA SER A 78 0.72 -12.42 -2.65
C SER A 78 -0.57 -11.61 -2.55
N GLN A 79 -1.60 -12.17 -1.90
CA GLN A 79 -2.89 -11.51 -1.62
C GLN A 79 -3.81 -11.26 -2.84
N VAL A 80 -3.54 -11.86 -4.00
CA VAL A 80 -4.53 -11.86 -5.10
C VAL A 80 -5.68 -12.81 -4.81
N GLU A 81 -6.82 -12.58 -5.46
CA GLU A 81 -7.94 -13.53 -5.45
C GLU A 81 -7.47 -14.86 -6.03
N ASN A 82 -7.86 -15.96 -5.39
CA ASN A 82 -7.63 -17.29 -5.92
C ASN A 82 -8.75 -17.63 -6.93
N ASP A 83 -8.42 -17.55 -8.21
CA ASP A 83 -9.34 -17.83 -9.32
C ASP A 83 -9.56 -19.33 -9.58
N TYR A 84 -8.82 -20.23 -8.92
CA TYR A 84 -9.04 -21.68 -9.01
C TYR A 84 -10.49 -22.07 -8.66
N ARG A 85 -11.15 -21.30 -7.78
CA ARG A 85 -12.58 -21.48 -7.46
C ARG A 85 -13.49 -21.13 -8.66
N LYS A 86 -13.14 -20.15 -9.49
CA LYS A 86 -13.98 -19.76 -10.65
C LYS A 86 -13.94 -20.82 -11.77
N ASP A 87 -12.81 -21.49 -11.94
CA ASP A 87 -12.61 -22.41 -13.07
C ASP A 87 -12.97 -23.87 -12.77
N TYR A 88 -13.03 -24.27 -11.48
CA TYR A 88 -13.23 -25.69 -11.09
C TYR A 88 -14.37 -25.94 -10.08
N ALA A 89 -15.07 -24.91 -9.58
CA ALA A 89 -16.11 -25.12 -8.56
C ALA A 89 -17.39 -25.80 -9.06
N ASP A 90 -17.65 -25.82 -10.38
CA ASP A 90 -18.84 -26.49 -10.92
C ASP A 90 -18.67 -28.03 -11.01
N ASP A 91 -17.44 -28.54 -11.12
CA ASP A 91 -17.15 -29.97 -11.34
C ASP A 91 -16.59 -30.70 -10.11
N THR A 92 -16.24 -30.00 -9.02
CA THR A 92 -15.81 -30.60 -7.74
C THR A 92 -16.76 -30.23 -6.60
N PRO A 93 -17.72 -31.11 -6.23
CA PRO A 93 -18.71 -30.83 -5.19
C PRO A 93 -18.14 -30.67 -3.77
N GLU A 94 -16.95 -31.22 -3.52
CA GLU A 94 -16.28 -31.15 -2.22
C GLU A 94 -14.82 -30.69 -2.40
N LEU A 95 -14.60 -29.38 -2.26
CA LEU A 95 -13.25 -28.85 -2.15
C LEU A 95 -12.69 -29.21 -0.76
N PRO A 96 -11.37 -29.47 -0.64
CA PRO A 96 -10.73 -29.58 0.67
C PRO A 96 -11.04 -28.33 1.52
N PRO A 97 -11.29 -28.46 2.85
CA PRO A 97 -11.81 -27.37 3.69
C PRO A 97 -10.98 -26.08 3.69
N TYR A 98 -9.71 -26.14 3.30
CA TYR A 98 -8.82 -24.99 3.25
C TYR A 98 -9.03 -24.12 1.99
N ILE A 99 -9.42 -24.69 0.85
CA ILE A 99 -9.72 -23.92 -0.37
C ILE A 99 -11.07 -23.20 -0.21
N GLU A 100 -12.03 -23.82 0.49
CA GLU A 100 -13.35 -23.23 0.75
C GLU A 100 -13.28 -21.97 1.64
N ALA A 101 -12.29 -21.91 2.54
CA ALA A 101 -12.17 -20.89 3.58
C ALA A 101 -11.39 -19.63 3.16
N TYR A 102 -10.50 -19.72 2.16
CA TYR A 102 -9.59 -18.62 1.80
C TYR A 102 -9.64 -18.35 0.30
N GLY A 103 -10.43 -17.36 -0.11
CA GLY A 103 -10.56 -16.90 -1.50
C GLY A 103 -9.34 -16.15 -2.04
N THR A 104 -8.15 -16.38 -1.47
CA THR A 104 -6.89 -15.70 -1.79
C THR A 104 -5.82 -16.69 -2.18
N ALA A 105 -4.88 -16.27 -3.03
CA ALA A 105 -3.70 -17.04 -3.40
C ALA A 105 -2.88 -17.48 -2.17
N GLU A 106 -2.85 -16.65 -1.12
CA GLU A 106 -2.22 -16.98 0.15
C GLU A 106 -3.09 -17.98 0.93
N GLN A 107 -2.65 -19.25 0.93
CA GLN A 107 -3.26 -20.32 1.72
C GLN A 107 -2.54 -20.45 3.07
N PRO A 108 -3.24 -20.74 4.17
CA PRO A 108 -2.59 -20.91 5.46
C PRO A 108 -1.66 -22.12 5.44
N PRO A 109 -0.51 -22.05 6.11
CA PRO A 109 0.37 -23.21 6.22
C PRO A 109 -0.30 -24.29 7.09
N PRO A 110 0.03 -25.59 6.88
CA PRO A 110 -0.45 -26.66 7.73
C PRO A 110 -0.18 -26.38 9.21
N ARG A 111 -1.12 -26.76 10.07
CA ARG A 111 -1.02 -26.51 11.51
C ARG A 111 0.22 -27.21 12.10
N GLY A 112 0.95 -26.50 12.95
CA GLY A 112 2.16 -27.02 13.62
C GLY A 112 3.45 -26.92 12.79
N THR A 113 3.39 -26.37 11.58
CA THR A 113 4.59 -26.10 10.78
C THR A 113 5.50 -25.07 11.45
N ARG A 114 6.82 -25.32 11.39
CA ARG A 114 7.86 -24.35 11.80
C ARG A 114 8.80 -24.13 10.63
N TYR A 115 9.00 -22.87 10.23
CA TYR A 115 9.98 -22.52 9.22
C TYR A 115 11.39 -22.43 9.84
N ARG A 116 12.42 -22.55 9.00
CA ARG A 116 13.82 -22.48 9.44
C ARG A 116 14.13 -21.09 10.02
N GLY A 117 14.58 -21.04 11.27
CA GLY A 117 14.87 -19.78 11.96
C GLY A 117 13.65 -19.11 12.58
N MET A 118 12.49 -19.78 12.59
CA MET A 118 11.30 -19.27 13.26
C MET A 118 11.56 -19.12 14.76
N GLN A 119 11.53 -17.86 15.24
CA GLN A 119 11.57 -17.56 16.65
C GLN A 119 10.15 -17.44 17.19
N THR A 120 9.78 -18.34 18.10
CA THR A 120 8.47 -18.35 18.74
C THR A 120 8.60 -18.36 20.24
N LEU A 121 7.59 -17.80 20.91
CA LEU A 121 7.39 -18.06 22.33
C LEU A 121 6.92 -19.51 22.50
N GLU A 122 7.76 -20.36 23.11
CA GLU A 122 7.44 -21.78 23.38
C GLU A 122 6.64 -21.95 24.68
N ILE A 123 5.77 -20.98 24.99
CA ILE A 123 4.91 -20.97 26.17
C ILE A 123 3.46 -20.89 25.66
N PRO A 124 2.54 -21.76 26.12
CA PRO A 124 1.17 -21.79 25.62
C PRO A 124 0.42 -20.48 25.88
N SER A 125 -0.67 -20.25 25.14
CA SER A 125 -1.61 -19.16 25.43
C SER A 125 -2.35 -19.40 26.75
N GLY A 126 -3.06 -18.37 27.24
CA GLY A 126 -3.87 -18.47 28.45
C GLY A 126 -3.11 -18.04 29.72
N ASP A 127 -3.80 -18.12 30.86
CA ASP A 127 -3.31 -17.56 32.13
C ASP A 127 -2.12 -18.32 32.70
N GLU A 128 -2.11 -19.65 32.60
CA GLU A 128 -0.99 -20.49 33.03
C GLU A 128 0.29 -20.17 32.24
N GLY A 129 0.17 -20.06 30.92
CA GLY A 129 1.29 -19.66 30.06
C GLY A 129 1.77 -18.24 30.39
N ARG A 130 0.86 -17.31 30.66
CA ARG A 130 1.25 -15.97 31.12
C ARG A 130 2.01 -16.03 32.45
N ALA A 131 1.60 -16.88 33.38
CA ALA A 131 2.32 -17.08 34.64
C ALA A 131 3.71 -17.69 34.41
N GLN A 132 3.84 -18.70 33.54
CA GLN A 132 5.14 -19.29 33.17
C GLN A 132 6.08 -18.25 32.53
N ALA A 133 5.55 -17.39 31.66
CA ALA A 133 6.31 -16.35 30.98
C ALA A 133 6.89 -15.31 31.95
N ALA A 134 6.40 -15.22 33.19
CA ALA A 134 6.94 -14.33 34.22
C ALA A 134 8.41 -14.62 34.58
N SER A 135 8.92 -15.81 34.24
CA SER A 135 10.33 -16.19 34.39
C SER A 135 11.25 -15.64 33.29
N LEU A 136 10.69 -15.21 32.15
CA LEU A 136 11.48 -14.72 31.03
C LEU A 136 11.99 -13.30 31.30
N VAL A 137 13.27 -13.10 31.00
CA VAL A 137 13.96 -11.82 31.12
C VAL A 137 14.16 -11.24 29.73
N ASN A 138 14.00 -9.92 29.62
CA ASN A 138 14.24 -9.22 28.36
C ASN A 138 15.74 -9.28 28.00
N PRO A 139 16.12 -9.83 26.84
CA PRO A 139 17.53 -9.90 26.43
C PRO A 139 18.18 -8.52 26.26
N TYR A 140 17.38 -7.46 26.02
CA TYR A 140 17.83 -6.08 25.89
C TYR A 140 17.72 -5.28 27.20
N ALA A 141 17.54 -5.94 28.35
CA ALA A 141 17.42 -5.26 29.65
C ALA A 141 18.67 -4.45 30.02
N ASN A 142 19.85 -4.95 29.65
CA ASN A 142 21.15 -4.35 29.94
C ASN A 142 21.80 -3.70 28.70
N ALA A 143 21.01 -3.44 27.64
CA ALA A 143 21.53 -2.74 26.48
C ALA A 143 21.98 -1.32 26.88
N GLU A 144 23.14 -0.91 26.37
CA GLU A 144 23.79 0.37 26.68
C GLU A 144 24.37 1.03 25.42
N GLY A 145 24.70 2.32 25.51
CA GLY A 145 25.27 3.10 24.41
C GLY A 145 24.45 3.01 23.13
N LYS A 146 25.12 2.77 21.99
CA LYS A 146 24.49 2.70 20.68
C LYS A 146 23.41 1.61 20.58
N GLU A 147 23.61 0.47 21.24
CA GLU A 147 22.62 -0.62 21.22
C GLU A 147 21.31 -0.18 21.88
N LEU A 148 21.41 0.51 23.02
CA LEU A 148 20.24 1.06 23.71
C LEU A 148 19.49 2.05 22.82
N ASP A 149 20.20 2.96 22.15
CA ASP A 149 19.60 3.93 21.24
C ASP A 149 18.82 3.24 20.10
N ASP A 150 19.42 2.22 19.48
CA ASP A 150 18.79 1.45 18.41
C ASP A 150 17.55 0.69 18.91
N VAL A 151 17.65 0.05 20.09
CA VAL A 151 16.55 -0.68 20.74
C VAL A 151 15.40 0.26 21.08
N LEU A 152 15.68 1.39 21.72
CA LEU A 152 14.66 2.37 22.11
C LEU A 152 14.01 3.01 20.90
N LYS A 153 14.80 3.34 19.86
CA LYS A 153 14.25 3.88 18.61
C LYS A 153 13.29 2.88 17.96
N ARG A 154 13.72 1.61 17.80
CA ARG A 154 12.87 0.58 17.21
C ARG A 154 11.62 0.32 18.05
N GLY A 155 11.76 0.22 19.37
CA GLY A 155 10.65 0.03 20.30
C GLY A 155 9.64 1.18 20.25
N LYS A 156 10.12 2.43 20.16
CA LYS A 156 9.27 3.63 20.00
C LYS A 156 8.49 3.59 18.69
N ASP A 157 9.15 3.29 17.57
CA ASP A 157 8.50 3.21 16.27
C ASP A 157 7.39 2.13 16.29
N LEU A 158 7.70 0.95 16.82
CA LEU A 158 6.72 -0.14 16.95
C LEU A 158 5.54 0.24 17.85
N PHE A 159 5.79 0.90 18.99
CA PHE A 159 4.74 1.38 19.88
C PHE A 159 3.82 2.38 19.19
N ARG A 160 4.39 3.34 18.43
CA ARG A 160 3.62 4.34 17.66
C ARG A 160 2.70 3.70 16.62
N PHE A 161 3.19 2.71 15.88
CA PHE A 161 2.40 2.08 14.81
C PHE A 161 1.37 1.06 15.32
N ASN A 162 1.66 0.34 16.41
CA ASN A 162 0.85 -0.80 16.82
C ASN A 162 0.08 -0.60 18.14
N CYS A 163 0.59 0.22 19.06
CA CYS A 163 0.07 0.27 20.44
C CYS A 163 -0.58 1.62 20.78
N GLN A 164 -0.04 2.71 20.24
CA GLN A 164 -0.48 4.08 20.53
C GLN A 164 -1.97 4.30 20.23
N ALA A 165 -2.51 3.64 19.20
CA ALA A 165 -3.90 3.80 18.80
C ALA A 165 -4.90 3.48 19.92
N CYS A 166 -4.52 2.61 20.87
CA CYS A 166 -5.33 2.27 22.05
C CYS A 166 -4.72 2.80 23.36
N HIS A 167 -3.40 2.68 23.53
CA HIS A 167 -2.73 3.04 24.78
C HIS A 167 -2.32 4.51 24.88
N GLY A 168 -2.49 5.32 23.84
CA GLY A 168 -2.06 6.72 23.80
C GLY A 168 -0.57 6.88 23.52
N VAL A 169 -0.15 8.10 23.15
CA VAL A 169 1.25 8.41 22.80
C VAL A 169 2.18 8.22 24.00
N ASP A 170 1.71 8.63 25.17
CA ASP A 170 2.40 8.55 26.45
C ASP A 170 2.01 7.31 27.26
N GLY A 171 1.26 6.38 26.68
CA GLY A 171 0.90 5.13 27.34
C GLY A 171 -0.13 5.27 28.46
N VAL A 172 -0.83 6.40 28.60
CA VAL A 172 -1.81 6.63 29.67
C VAL A 172 -3.24 6.23 29.30
N GLY A 173 -3.44 5.54 28.17
CA GLY A 173 -4.75 5.02 27.78
C GLY A 173 -5.77 6.10 27.42
N ASN A 174 -5.33 7.23 26.87
CA ASN A 174 -6.17 8.38 26.49
C ASN A 174 -6.40 8.49 24.98
N ALA A 175 -6.19 7.41 24.22
CA ALA A 175 -6.30 7.44 22.77
C ALA A 175 -7.74 7.72 22.31
N PRO A 176 -7.97 8.35 21.13
CA PRO A 176 -9.31 8.67 20.65
C PRO A 176 -10.27 7.46 20.57
N VAL A 177 -9.74 6.25 20.36
CA VAL A 177 -10.53 5.01 20.32
C VAL A 177 -11.28 4.72 21.63
N THR A 178 -10.80 5.25 22.76
CA THR A 178 -11.46 5.10 24.07
C THR A 178 -12.85 5.71 24.11
N LYS A 179 -13.11 6.75 23.31
CA LYS A 179 -14.43 7.37 23.16
C LYS A 179 -15.45 6.43 22.52
N PHE A 180 -15.00 5.38 21.85
CA PHE A 180 -15.82 4.37 21.19
C PHE A 180 -15.90 3.06 22.01
N GLY A 181 -15.56 3.10 23.31
CA GLY A 181 -15.67 1.95 24.20
C GLY A 181 -14.50 0.96 24.16
N ILE A 182 -13.48 1.22 23.32
CA ILE A 182 -12.24 0.43 23.28
C ILE A 182 -11.27 0.99 24.33
N GLY A 183 -11.38 0.50 25.56
CA GLY A 183 -10.52 0.88 26.67
C GLY A 183 -9.16 0.16 26.63
N ALA A 184 -8.11 0.87 27.08
CA ALA A 184 -6.79 0.29 27.27
C ALA A 184 -6.22 0.70 28.64
N PRO A 185 -5.48 -0.18 29.33
CA PRO A 185 -4.87 0.17 30.61
C PRO A 185 -3.82 1.27 30.44
N GLN A 186 -3.63 2.05 31.50
CA GLN A 186 -2.56 3.04 31.60
C GLN A 186 -1.23 2.32 31.82
N LEU A 187 -0.51 2.07 30.72
CA LEU A 187 0.76 1.37 30.72
C LEU A 187 1.86 2.14 31.47
N ALA A 188 1.80 3.47 31.47
CA ALA A 188 2.76 4.33 32.17
C ALA A 188 2.60 4.33 33.70
N ASN A 189 1.51 3.80 34.26
CA ASN A 189 1.26 3.82 35.69
C ASN A 189 2.10 2.74 36.43
N ALA A 190 2.62 3.07 37.61
CA ALA A 190 3.25 2.17 38.58
C ALA A 190 2.49 0.85 38.78
N THR A 191 1.15 0.88 38.85
CA THR A 191 0.36 -0.35 39.03
C THR A 191 0.60 -1.36 37.91
N VAL A 192 0.66 -0.93 36.64
CA VAL A 192 0.92 -1.83 35.51
C VAL A 192 2.39 -2.23 35.48
N ARG A 193 3.30 -1.28 35.75
CA ARG A 193 4.75 -1.52 35.84
C ARG A 193 5.08 -2.64 36.82
N ASP A 194 4.49 -2.59 38.02
CA ASP A 194 4.81 -3.47 39.14
C ASP A 194 4.02 -4.79 39.07
N LYS A 195 2.84 -4.79 38.45
CA LYS A 195 1.99 -5.98 38.31
C LYS A 195 2.50 -6.98 37.27
N TYR A 196 3.09 -6.51 36.17
CA TYR A 196 3.49 -7.39 35.06
C TYR A 196 4.99 -7.39 34.84
N LYS A 197 5.58 -8.58 34.82
CA LYS A 197 6.99 -8.78 34.42
C LYS A 197 7.16 -8.76 32.91
N ASP A 198 8.38 -8.53 32.43
CA ASP A 198 8.69 -8.37 31.00
C ASP A 198 8.18 -9.53 30.15
N GLY A 199 8.44 -10.78 30.58
CA GLY A 199 7.94 -11.94 29.86
C GLY A 199 6.42 -12.09 29.87
N GLN A 200 5.71 -11.59 30.90
CA GLN A 200 4.24 -11.54 30.88
C GLN A 200 3.73 -10.55 29.83
N ILE A 201 4.42 -9.41 29.67
CA ILE A 201 4.10 -8.43 28.62
C ILE A 201 4.37 -9.04 27.24
N LEU A 202 5.46 -9.78 27.06
CA LEU A 202 5.73 -10.54 25.83
C LEU A 202 4.59 -11.50 25.49
N HIS A 203 4.11 -12.24 26.49
CA HIS A 203 3.00 -13.18 26.33
C HIS A 203 1.72 -12.46 25.90
N ILE A 204 1.38 -11.34 26.55
CA ILE A 204 0.24 -10.48 26.21
C ILE A 204 0.33 -9.98 24.76
N ILE A 205 1.50 -9.49 24.32
CA ILE A 205 1.68 -9.03 22.93
C ILE A 205 1.55 -10.21 21.94
N THR A 206 2.01 -11.39 22.33
CA THR A 206 2.06 -12.57 21.46
C THR A 206 0.67 -13.21 21.29
N TYR A 207 -0.12 -13.34 22.36
CA TYR A 207 -1.40 -14.06 22.32
C TYR A 207 -2.63 -13.17 22.49
N GLY A 208 -2.44 -11.91 22.88
CA GLY A 208 -3.52 -11.04 23.32
C GLY A 208 -3.85 -11.24 24.81
N PHE A 209 -4.67 -10.34 25.35
CA PHE A 209 -5.15 -10.43 26.73
C PHE A 209 -6.47 -9.69 26.90
N ASN A 210 -7.49 -10.39 27.41
CA ASN A 210 -8.87 -9.89 27.48
C ASN A 210 -9.34 -9.38 26.11
N THR A 211 -9.57 -8.07 25.98
CA THR A 211 -10.02 -7.41 24.75
C THR A 211 -8.87 -7.03 23.82
N MET A 212 -7.61 -7.12 24.27
CA MET A 212 -6.44 -6.82 23.44
C MET A 212 -6.16 -7.98 22.48
N PRO A 213 -6.13 -7.76 21.15
CA PRO A 213 -5.85 -8.80 20.18
C PRO A 213 -4.37 -9.22 20.20
N SER A 214 -4.07 -10.34 19.55
CA SER A 214 -2.69 -10.76 19.28
C SER A 214 -2.00 -9.83 18.29
N TYR A 215 -0.73 -9.48 18.55
CA TYR A 215 0.13 -8.74 17.64
C TYR A 215 1.26 -9.60 17.05
N ARG A 216 1.17 -10.94 17.20
CA ARG A 216 2.22 -11.87 16.76
C ARG A 216 2.53 -11.79 15.26
N GLN A 217 1.53 -11.45 14.45
CA GLN A 217 1.68 -11.30 12.99
C GLN A 217 2.20 -9.93 12.55
N ARG A 218 2.14 -8.91 13.42
CA ARG A 218 2.57 -7.54 13.09
C ARG A 218 3.92 -7.14 13.69
N VAL A 219 4.31 -7.78 14.79
CA VAL A 219 5.55 -7.48 15.50
C VAL A 219 6.35 -8.76 15.67
N ASP A 220 7.56 -8.79 15.14
CA ASP A 220 8.46 -9.94 15.24
C ASP A 220 8.90 -10.23 16.68
N TYR A 221 9.31 -11.46 16.95
CA TYR A 221 9.63 -11.91 18.31
C TYR A 221 10.69 -11.03 19.02
N GLN A 222 11.81 -10.73 18.36
CA GLN A 222 12.85 -9.85 18.92
C GLN A 222 12.35 -8.41 19.12
N ASP A 223 11.53 -7.95 18.18
CA ASP A 223 10.99 -6.60 18.19
C ASP A 223 9.98 -6.38 19.32
N ARG A 224 9.28 -7.44 19.76
CA ARG A 224 8.47 -7.39 20.99
C ARG A 224 9.33 -7.11 22.22
N TRP A 225 10.52 -7.71 22.32
CA TRP A 225 11.44 -7.43 23.42
C TRP A 225 11.96 -6.00 23.41
N LYS A 226 12.30 -5.45 22.24
CA LYS A 226 12.68 -4.03 22.09
C LYS A 226 11.54 -3.09 22.45
N LEU A 227 10.32 -3.43 22.05
CA LEU A 227 9.12 -2.69 22.45
C LEU A 227 8.92 -2.70 23.96
N ILE A 228 9.09 -3.85 24.63
CA ILE A 228 9.02 -3.95 26.08
C ILE A 228 10.11 -3.09 26.75
N ARG A 229 11.34 -3.08 26.19
CA ARG A 229 12.41 -2.21 26.69
C ARG A 229 12.03 -0.73 26.60
N TYR A 230 11.47 -0.30 25.46
CA TYR A 230 10.95 1.06 25.31
C TYR A 230 9.81 1.36 26.28
N LEU A 231 8.88 0.42 26.50
CA LEU A 231 7.80 0.57 27.47
C LEU A 231 8.33 0.78 28.88
N ARG A 232 9.38 0.06 29.29
CA ARG A 232 10.03 0.26 30.60
C ARG A 232 10.67 1.64 30.71
N GLU A 233 11.23 2.16 29.63
CA GLU A 233 11.77 3.53 29.61
C GLU A 233 10.65 4.57 29.73
N LEU A 234 9.54 4.37 29.03
CA LEU A 234 8.34 5.22 29.14
C LEU A 234 7.79 5.27 30.58
N GLN A 235 7.87 4.14 31.31
CA GLN A 235 7.44 4.02 32.70
C GLN A 235 8.38 4.69 33.72
N LYS A 236 9.62 5.07 33.35
CA LYS A 236 10.54 5.80 34.23
C LYS A 236 10.28 7.32 34.23
N GLY A 237 9.74 7.85 33.14
CA GLY A 237 9.48 9.28 32.97
C GLY A 237 8.21 9.79 33.64
N LYS A 238 7.55 8.98 34.48
CA LYS A 238 6.25 9.20 35.13
C LYS A 238 6.29 8.64 36.54
#